data_AF-X1AAJ4-F1
#
_entry.id   AF-X1AAJ4-F1
#
_cell.length_a   1.000
_cell.length_b   1.000
_cell.length_c   1.000
_cell.angle_alpha   90.00
_cell.angle_beta   90.00
_cell.angle_gamma   90.00
#
_symmetry.space_group_name_H-M   'P 1'
#
loop_
_entity.id
_entity.type
_entity.pdbx_description
1 polymer ?
#
loop_
_entity_poly.entity_id
_entity_poly.type
_entity_poly.pdbx_seq_one_letter_code
_entity_poly.pdbx_strand_id
1 'polypeptide(L)'
;DGYDFVNDDEDPMDDYGHGTHCAGIAAGNGNVKGVAPDAILYAYKVLNEMGGGTEADVILGIERAVDPNNDDDFSDCIDVISMSLGGYGNPDDPASQAVDNAVENGVVVVISAGNSGPSQKTIRSPGTSRKAITVGASCKTVDIGTDNYCSSAVSSFSSRGPVVWKEGSMIKPDVIAPGVNIISTVRNGGYESNSGTSMAAPHVAGAAALLIQAHSDWLP
;
A
#
# COMPACT_ATOMS: atom_id res chain seq x y z
N ASP A 1 9.76 -0.22 15.15
CA ASP A 1 11.03 0.16 14.50
C ASP A 1 10.76 0.77 13.14
N GLY A 2 11.78 1.39 12.54
CA GLY A 2 11.63 2.07 11.27
C GLY A 2 12.75 3.05 10.96
N TYR A 3 12.60 3.79 9.87
CA TYR A 3 13.56 4.78 9.40
C TYR A 3 12.85 5.88 8.63
N ASP A 4 13.31 7.12 8.76
CA ASP A 4 12.84 8.28 8.01
C ASP A 4 13.83 8.61 6.90
N PHE A 5 13.46 8.29 5.66
CA PHE A 5 14.25 8.62 4.47
C PHE A 5 14.07 10.08 4.01
N VAL A 6 13.06 10.78 4.53
CA VAL A 6 12.82 12.20 4.20
C VAL A 6 13.76 13.09 5.01
N ASN A 7 13.96 12.76 6.29
CA ASN A 7 14.80 13.53 7.21
C ASN A 7 16.16 12.88 7.51
N ASP A 8 16.36 11.65 7.04
CA ASP A 8 17.57 10.84 7.21
C ASP A 8 17.90 10.54 8.69
N ASP A 9 16.93 9.97 9.41
CA ASP A 9 17.08 9.55 10.81
C ASP A 9 16.28 8.27 11.17
N GLU A 10 16.44 7.80 12.41
CA GLU A 10 15.77 6.60 12.93
C GLU A 10 14.38 6.87 13.53
N ASP A 11 13.80 8.06 13.33
CA ASP A 11 12.47 8.45 13.84
C ASP A 11 11.44 8.55 12.70
N PRO A 12 10.73 7.47 12.35
CA PRO A 12 9.76 7.44 11.26
C PRO A 12 8.42 8.13 11.61
N MET A 13 8.45 9.16 12.46
CA MET A 13 7.27 9.84 12.97
C MET A 13 6.38 10.37 11.84
N ASP A 14 5.10 10.03 11.88
CA ASP A 14 4.13 10.51 10.91
C ASP A 14 3.70 11.95 11.24
N ASP A 15 4.11 12.88 10.38
CA ASP A 15 3.83 14.31 10.42
C ASP A 15 2.75 14.75 9.42
N TYR A 16 2.19 13.83 8.63
CA TYR A 16 1.10 14.09 7.69
C TYR A 16 -0.23 13.47 8.20
N GLY A 17 -0.21 12.20 8.59
CA GLY A 17 -1.32 11.43 9.17
C GLY A 17 -1.80 10.25 8.32
N HIS A 18 -1.45 10.22 7.04
CA HIS A 18 -1.87 9.17 6.11
C HIS A 18 -1.23 7.82 6.43
N GLY A 19 0.06 7.80 6.81
CA GLY A 19 0.78 6.59 7.20
C GLY A 19 0.15 5.93 8.43
N THR A 20 -0.16 6.72 9.46
CA THR A 20 -0.87 6.28 10.67
C THR A 20 -2.24 5.70 10.35
N HIS A 21 -2.97 6.30 9.39
CA HIS A 21 -4.28 5.80 8.96
C HIS A 21 -4.16 4.45 8.27
N CYS A 22 -3.19 4.29 7.37
CA CYS A 22 -2.93 3.02 6.69
C CYS A 22 -2.46 1.92 7.67
N ALA A 23 -1.54 2.26 8.58
CA ALA A 23 -1.03 1.34 9.59
C ALA A 23 -2.14 0.83 10.52
N GLY A 24 -3.08 1.70 10.93
CA GLY A 24 -4.23 1.30 11.74
C GLY A 24 -5.17 0.32 11.03
N ILE A 25 -5.35 0.45 9.72
CA ILE A 25 -6.17 -0.48 8.92
C ILE A 25 -5.49 -1.86 8.85
N ALA A 26 -4.16 -1.88 8.64
CA ALA A 26 -3.41 -3.12 8.53
C ALA A 26 -3.35 -3.85 9.88
N ALA A 27 -2.91 -3.17 10.95
CA ALA A 27 -2.52 -3.82 12.21
C ALA A 27 -2.85 -3.00 13.48
N GLY A 28 -3.80 -2.06 13.44
CA GLY A 28 -4.23 -1.36 14.65
C GLY A 28 -4.72 -2.35 15.73
N ASN A 29 -4.27 -2.19 16.98
CA ASN A 29 -4.63 -3.08 18.10
C ASN A 29 -5.21 -2.31 19.30
N GLY A 30 -6.00 -1.27 19.01
CA GLY A 30 -6.64 -0.41 20.00
C GLY A 30 -8.16 -0.46 19.92
N ASN A 31 -8.81 0.69 20.04
CA ASN A 31 -10.26 0.78 19.88
C ASN A 31 -10.70 0.49 18.43
N VAL A 32 -9.85 0.82 17.46
CA VAL A 32 -9.96 0.30 16.09
C VAL A 32 -8.99 -0.87 15.96
N LYS A 33 -9.54 -1.99 15.47
CA LYS A 33 -8.76 -3.17 15.12
C LYS A 33 -8.52 -3.21 13.62
N GLY A 34 -7.25 -3.27 13.25
CA GLY A 34 -6.84 -3.58 11.89
C GLY A 34 -7.13 -5.03 11.55
N VAL A 35 -6.83 -5.41 10.31
CA VAL A 35 -7.06 -6.77 9.82
C VAL A 35 -6.15 -7.78 10.54
N ALA A 36 -4.89 -7.45 10.77
CA ALA A 36 -3.89 -8.27 11.48
C ALA A 36 -3.39 -7.54 12.75
N PRO A 37 -4.20 -7.44 13.82
CA PRO A 37 -3.89 -6.59 14.97
C PRO A 37 -2.64 -7.01 15.77
N ASP A 38 -2.19 -8.26 15.63
CA ASP A 38 -1.01 -8.77 16.33
C ASP A 38 0.25 -8.78 15.43
N ALA A 39 0.16 -8.25 14.21
CA ALA A 39 1.33 -8.07 13.35
C ALA A 39 2.26 -6.97 13.89
N ILE A 40 3.56 -7.17 13.72
CA ILE A 40 4.58 -6.18 14.07
C ILE A 40 4.66 -5.15 12.93
N LEU A 41 4.66 -3.86 13.28
CA LEU A 41 4.76 -2.77 12.31
C LEU A 41 6.19 -2.23 12.25
N TYR A 42 6.73 -2.21 11.02
CA TYR A 42 7.90 -1.43 10.63
C TYR A 42 7.44 -0.21 9.86
N ALA A 43 7.91 0.98 10.24
CA ALA A 43 7.53 2.24 9.60
C ALA A 43 8.69 2.81 8.78
N TYR A 44 8.56 2.82 7.46
CA TYR A 44 9.53 3.45 6.57
C TYR A 44 8.91 4.71 5.98
N LYS A 45 9.34 5.88 6.49
CA LYS A 45 8.82 7.17 6.06
C LYS A 45 9.55 7.60 4.79
N VAL A 46 8.81 7.54 3.68
CA VAL A 46 9.29 7.90 2.33
C VAL A 46 8.51 9.09 1.74
N LEU A 47 7.53 9.60 2.48
CA LEU A 47 6.72 10.76 2.12
C LEU A 47 6.83 11.81 3.23
N ASN A 48 6.95 13.08 2.81
CA ASN A 48 7.11 14.25 3.67
C ASN A 48 5.78 14.68 4.31
N GLU A 49 5.81 15.77 5.06
CA GLU A 49 4.69 16.34 5.81
C GLU A 49 3.52 16.82 4.94
N MET A 50 3.71 16.89 3.61
CA MET A 50 2.67 17.20 2.63
C MET A 50 2.15 15.96 1.90
N GLY A 51 2.60 14.76 2.27
CA GLY A 51 2.21 13.49 1.65
C GLY A 51 2.86 13.23 0.28
N GLY A 52 3.96 13.90 -0.04
CA GLY A 52 4.75 13.69 -1.26
C GLY A 52 6.15 13.19 -0.96
N GLY A 53 6.80 12.50 -1.90
CA GLY A 53 8.17 12.01 -1.75
C GLY A 53 8.81 11.78 -3.10
N THR A 54 10.08 11.38 -3.09
CA THR A 54 10.80 11.08 -4.33
C THR A 54 10.73 9.58 -4.66
N GLU A 55 10.92 9.24 -5.94
CA GLU A 55 11.05 7.84 -6.36
C GLU A 55 12.24 7.16 -5.63
N ALA A 56 13.32 7.90 -5.38
CA ALA A 56 14.49 7.40 -4.68
C ALA A 56 14.16 7.00 -3.24
N ASP A 57 13.42 7.83 -2.50
CA ASP A 57 13.05 7.53 -1.11
C ASP A 57 12.13 6.29 -1.05
N VAL A 58 11.21 6.16 -2.02
CA VAL A 58 10.35 4.97 -2.13
C VAL A 58 11.17 3.71 -2.38
N ILE A 59 12.16 3.77 -3.27
CA ILE A 59 13.07 2.64 -3.54
C ILE A 59 13.89 2.31 -2.28
N LEU A 60 14.45 3.30 -1.59
CA LEU A 60 15.20 3.08 -0.35
C LEU A 60 14.34 2.43 0.74
N GLY A 61 13.07 2.82 0.86
CA GLY A 61 12.13 2.18 1.78
C GLY A 61 11.81 0.74 1.42
N ILE A 62 11.76 0.41 0.13
CA ILE A 62 11.60 -0.98 -0.35
C ILE A 62 12.86 -1.79 -0.05
N GLU A 63 14.04 -1.25 -0.37
CA GLU A 63 15.33 -1.91 -0.13
C GLU A 63 15.54 -2.19 1.36
N ARG A 64 15.24 -1.21 2.24
CA ARG A 64 15.28 -1.40 3.69
C ARG A 64 14.25 -2.42 4.20
N ALA A 65 13.16 -2.66 3.48
CA ALA A 65 12.24 -3.73 3.85
C ALA A 65 12.76 -5.12 3.43
N VAL A 66 13.58 -5.21 2.38
CA VAL A 66 14.22 -6.45 1.94
C VAL A 66 15.46 -6.77 2.78
N ASP A 67 16.16 -5.76 3.26
CA ASP A 67 17.33 -5.85 4.14
C ASP A 67 17.19 -4.87 5.32
N PRO A 68 16.44 -5.23 6.38
CA PRO A 68 16.13 -4.33 7.50
C PRO A 68 17.35 -3.92 8.33
N ASN A 69 18.39 -4.74 8.37
CA ASN A 69 19.59 -4.52 9.18
C ASN A 69 20.80 -4.04 8.34
N ASN A 70 20.66 -4.02 7.01
CA ASN A 70 21.63 -3.58 6.02
C ASN A 70 22.94 -4.41 6.01
N ASP A 71 22.82 -5.74 6.15
CA ASP A 71 23.93 -6.70 6.20
C ASP A 71 24.09 -7.59 4.95
N ASP A 72 23.30 -7.33 3.90
CA ASP A 72 23.22 -8.12 2.66
C ASP A 72 22.68 -9.57 2.86
N ASP A 73 22.07 -9.91 4.00
CA ASP A 73 21.34 -11.17 4.24
C ASP A 73 19.82 -10.96 4.13
N PHE A 74 19.26 -11.26 2.96
CA PHE A 74 17.81 -11.09 2.72
C PHE A 74 16.92 -12.12 3.41
N SER A 75 17.47 -13.02 4.23
CA SER A 75 16.68 -14.03 4.95
C SER A 75 15.84 -13.46 6.10
N ASP A 76 16.12 -12.22 6.53
CA ASP A 76 15.37 -11.49 7.56
C ASP A 76 14.45 -10.39 6.99
N CYS A 77 14.19 -10.43 5.67
CA CYS A 77 13.28 -9.50 5.01
C CYS A 77 11.90 -9.43 5.69
N ILE A 78 11.25 -8.28 5.56
CA ILE A 78 9.89 -8.07 6.08
C ILE A 78 8.90 -8.94 5.30
N ASP A 79 7.93 -9.56 5.99
CA ASP A 79 6.94 -10.45 5.38
C ASP A 79 6.04 -9.74 4.34
N VAL A 80 5.59 -8.51 4.67
CA VAL A 80 4.62 -7.75 3.86
C VAL A 80 4.99 -6.27 3.78
N ILE A 81 5.11 -5.74 2.57
CA ILE A 81 5.18 -4.30 2.31
C ILE A 81 3.80 -3.79 1.90
N SER A 82 3.30 -2.75 2.59
CA SER A 82 2.09 -2.02 2.19
C SER A 82 2.43 -0.62 1.69
N MET A 83 2.16 -0.35 0.41
CA MET A 83 2.43 0.95 -0.23
C MET A 83 1.15 1.62 -0.71
N SER A 84 0.72 2.61 0.07
CA SER A 84 -0.49 3.39 -0.20
C SER A 84 -0.21 4.69 -0.94
N LEU A 85 0.67 4.62 -1.94
CA LEU A 85 1.24 5.75 -2.70
C LEU A 85 1.24 5.46 -4.20
N GLY A 86 1.55 6.47 -5.00
CA GLY A 86 1.72 6.33 -6.45
C GLY A 86 2.18 7.61 -7.13
N GLY A 87 2.91 7.46 -8.24
CA GLY A 87 3.48 8.54 -9.04
C GLY A 87 3.23 8.34 -10.53
N TYR A 88 3.98 9.02 -11.39
CA TYR A 88 4.00 8.72 -12.83
C TYR A 88 4.98 7.58 -13.09
N GLY A 89 4.63 6.67 -13.99
CA GLY A 89 5.50 5.53 -14.31
C GLY A 89 4.77 4.40 -15.03
N ASN A 90 5.49 3.33 -15.32
CA ASN A 90 5.06 2.13 -16.00
C ASN A 90 5.83 0.89 -15.46
N PRO A 91 5.49 -0.35 -15.87
CA PRO A 91 6.12 -1.54 -15.31
C PRO A 91 7.66 -1.62 -15.45
N ASP A 92 8.28 -0.83 -16.32
CA ASP A 92 9.72 -0.81 -16.56
C ASP A 92 10.46 0.33 -15.85
N ASP A 93 9.77 1.13 -15.02
CA ASP A 93 10.43 2.15 -14.20
C ASP A 93 11.12 1.57 -12.95
N PRO A 94 12.12 2.30 -12.39
CA PRO A 94 12.89 1.84 -11.25
C PRO A 94 12.06 1.43 -10.02
N ALA A 95 11.02 2.19 -9.66
CA ALA A 95 10.17 1.82 -8.53
C ALA A 95 9.40 0.52 -8.77
N SER A 96 8.83 0.32 -9.96
CA SER A 96 8.15 -0.93 -10.32
C SER A 96 9.11 -2.12 -10.33
N GLN A 97 10.35 -1.93 -10.77
CA GLN A 97 11.40 -2.96 -10.74
C GLN A 97 11.86 -3.28 -9.32
N ALA A 98 12.04 -2.28 -8.46
CA ALA A 98 12.38 -2.48 -7.06
C ALA A 98 11.31 -3.31 -6.34
N VAL A 99 10.04 -3.02 -6.63
CA VAL A 99 8.91 -3.84 -6.16
C VAL A 99 8.98 -5.28 -6.68
N ASP A 100 9.19 -5.47 -7.99
CA ASP A 100 9.27 -6.80 -8.56
C ASP A 100 10.42 -7.61 -7.93
N ASN A 101 11.56 -6.97 -7.66
CA ASN A 101 12.72 -7.57 -6.98
C ASN A 101 12.43 -7.90 -5.51
N ALA A 102 11.69 -7.06 -4.78
CA ALA A 102 11.29 -7.35 -3.40
C ALA A 102 10.40 -8.61 -3.35
N VAL A 103 9.47 -8.75 -4.30
CA VAL A 103 8.65 -9.97 -4.41
C VAL A 103 9.51 -11.19 -4.75
N GLU A 104 10.52 -11.05 -5.61
CA GLU A 104 11.48 -12.13 -5.88
C GLU A 104 12.30 -12.58 -4.67
N ASN A 105 12.49 -11.70 -3.68
CA ASN A 105 13.17 -12.01 -2.42
C ASN A 105 12.23 -12.53 -1.32
N GLY A 106 10.96 -12.80 -1.64
CA GLY A 106 10.03 -13.44 -0.70
C GLY A 106 9.11 -12.47 0.06
N VAL A 107 9.17 -11.17 -0.24
CA VAL A 107 8.28 -10.17 0.37
C VAL A 107 6.94 -10.11 -0.37
N VAL A 108 5.81 -10.19 0.33
CA VAL A 108 4.51 -9.87 -0.28
C VAL A 108 4.36 -8.36 -0.40
N VAL A 109 4.26 -7.83 -1.61
CA VAL A 109 4.08 -6.38 -1.82
C VAL A 109 2.65 -6.05 -2.24
N VAL A 110 1.99 -5.19 -1.46
CA VAL A 110 0.61 -4.74 -1.68
C VAL A 110 0.56 -3.25 -1.94
N ILE A 111 0.00 -2.83 -3.08
CA ILE A 111 0.07 -1.44 -3.57
C ILE A 111 -1.31 -0.90 -3.90
N SER A 112 -1.57 0.37 -3.59
CA SER A 112 -2.80 1.03 -4.01
C SER A 112 -2.87 1.25 -5.52
N ALA A 113 -4.04 1.02 -6.15
CA ALA A 113 -4.21 1.20 -7.59
C ALA A 113 -4.16 2.67 -8.05
N GLY A 114 -4.42 3.61 -7.14
CA GLY A 114 -4.56 5.03 -7.41
C GLY A 114 -6.01 5.52 -7.43
N ASN A 115 -6.19 6.84 -7.36
CA ASN A 115 -7.49 7.50 -7.21
C ASN A 115 -7.85 8.35 -8.45
N SER A 116 -7.44 7.91 -9.65
CA SER A 116 -7.62 8.64 -10.92
C SER A 116 -8.67 8.02 -11.85
N GLY A 117 -9.55 7.17 -11.32
CA GLY A 117 -10.72 6.68 -12.04
C GLY A 117 -11.76 7.77 -12.34
N PRO A 118 -12.86 7.42 -13.01
CA PRO A 118 -13.27 6.07 -13.43
C PRO A 118 -12.75 5.68 -14.81
N SER A 119 -12.05 6.57 -15.51
CA SER A 119 -11.50 6.29 -16.84
C SER A 119 -10.50 5.13 -16.82
N GLN A 120 -10.47 4.34 -17.90
CA GLN A 120 -9.49 3.28 -18.11
C GLN A 120 -8.06 3.83 -18.18
N LYS A 121 -7.07 2.96 -17.92
CA LYS A 121 -5.62 3.25 -18.02
C LYS A 121 -5.14 4.35 -17.06
N THR A 122 -5.60 4.27 -15.81
CA THR A 122 -5.34 5.28 -14.77
C THR A 122 -4.53 4.75 -13.59
N ILE A 123 -4.12 3.48 -13.64
CA ILE A 123 -3.15 2.89 -12.71
C ILE A 123 -1.74 3.32 -13.11
N ARG A 124 -0.92 3.67 -12.14
CA ARG A 124 0.45 4.16 -12.34
C ARG A 124 1.43 3.49 -11.35
N SER A 125 2.71 3.79 -11.51
CA SER A 125 3.78 3.24 -10.69
C SER A 125 3.68 3.66 -9.22
N PRO A 126 4.06 2.79 -8.26
CA PRO A 126 4.52 1.41 -8.47
C PRO A 126 3.36 0.40 -8.59
N GLY A 127 2.09 0.83 -8.61
CA GLY A 127 0.92 -0.04 -8.83
C GLY A 127 0.89 -0.71 -10.21
N THR A 128 1.82 -0.36 -11.10
CA THR A 128 2.11 -1.01 -12.38
C THR A 128 3.18 -2.10 -12.30
N SER A 129 3.72 -2.43 -11.12
CA SER A 129 4.59 -3.60 -10.95
C SER A 129 3.90 -4.87 -11.45
N ARG A 130 4.69 -5.79 -11.99
CA ARG A 130 4.18 -7.06 -12.53
C ARG A 130 3.83 -8.03 -11.41
N LYS A 131 4.56 -7.98 -10.30
CA LYS A 131 4.52 -8.99 -9.24
C LYS A 131 3.77 -8.57 -7.99
N ALA A 132 3.60 -7.27 -7.74
CA ALA A 132 2.82 -6.80 -6.60
C ALA A 132 1.33 -7.07 -6.75
N ILE A 133 0.64 -7.11 -5.62
CA ILE A 133 -0.83 -7.12 -5.52
C ILE A 133 -1.31 -5.66 -5.54
N THR A 134 -1.83 -5.21 -6.68
CA THR A 134 -2.41 -3.88 -6.86
C THR A 134 -3.89 -3.89 -6.46
N VAL A 135 -4.28 -2.99 -5.56
CA VAL A 135 -5.58 -3.01 -4.88
C VAL A 135 -6.44 -1.79 -5.27
N GLY A 136 -7.59 -2.07 -5.85
CA GLY A 136 -8.65 -1.07 -6.09
C GLY A 136 -9.55 -0.87 -4.87
N ALA A 137 -10.34 0.20 -4.87
CA ALA A 137 -11.22 0.56 -3.76
C ALA A 137 -12.67 0.15 -4.02
N SER A 138 -13.26 -0.58 -3.08
CA SER A 138 -14.69 -0.91 -3.07
C SER A 138 -15.46 -0.05 -2.07
N CYS A 139 -16.74 0.12 -2.36
CA CYS A 139 -17.73 0.70 -1.45
C CYS A 139 -18.31 -0.39 -0.54
N LYS A 140 -18.77 0.01 0.66
CA LYS A 140 -19.65 -0.85 1.46
C LYS A 140 -20.99 -0.94 0.76
N THR A 141 -21.66 -2.08 0.82
CA THR A 141 -22.95 -2.29 0.13
C THR A 141 -24.00 -1.25 0.53
N VAL A 142 -23.99 -0.80 1.78
CA VAL A 142 -24.90 0.22 2.32
C VAL A 142 -24.66 1.63 1.77
N ASP A 143 -23.46 1.90 1.24
CA ASP A 143 -23.08 3.19 0.67
C ASP A 143 -23.41 3.28 -0.83
N ILE A 144 -23.76 2.15 -1.47
CA ILE A 144 -24.05 2.10 -2.90
C ILE A 144 -25.36 2.85 -3.20
N GLY A 145 -25.25 3.89 -4.02
CA GLY A 145 -26.35 4.78 -4.40
C GLY A 145 -26.62 5.91 -3.39
N THR A 146 -25.88 5.97 -2.27
CA THR A 146 -26.05 6.99 -1.23
C THR A 146 -24.81 7.86 -1.05
N ASP A 147 -23.60 7.31 -1.24
CA ASP A 147 -22.33 8.05 -1.25
C ASP A 147 -21.93 8.47 -2.67
N ASN A 148 -21.34 9.67 -2.80
CA ASN A 148 -20.96 10.25 -4.10
C ASN A 148 -19.89 9.44 -4.85
N TYR A 149 -19.09 8.63 -4.15
CA TYR A 149 -18.12 7.73 -4.76
C TYR A 149 -18.72 6.37 -5.15
N CYS A 150 -19.92 6.06 -4.68
CA CYS A 150 -20.47 4.71 -4.67
C CYS A 150 -21.68 4.57 -5.60
N SER A 151 -21.51 4.91 -6.88
CA SER A 151 -22.49 4.56 -7.91
C SER A 151 -22.52 3.06 -8.25
N SER A 152 -21.48 2.31 -7.85
CA SER A 152 -21.36 0.87 -8.00
C SER A 152 -20.55 0.28 -6.84
N ALA A 153 -20.38 -1.06 -6.81
CA ALA A 153 -19.56 -1.72 -5.80
C ALA A 153 -18.09 -1.27 -5.80
N VAL A 154 -17.54 -0.87 -6.96
CA VAL A 154 -16.19 -0.30 -7.04
C VAL A 154 -16.30 1.22 -7.08
N SER A 155 -15.51 1.91 -6.26
CA SER A 155 -15.61 3.37 -6.12
C SER A 155 -15.26 4.09 -7.43
N SER A 156 -15.90 5.23 -7.68
CA SER A 156 -15.71 6.01 -8.91
C SER A 156 -14.28 6.52 -9.06
N PHE A 157 -13.61 6.86 -7.96
CA PHE A 157 -12.21 7.32 -7.98
C PHE A 157 -11.21 6.18 -8.20
N SER A 158 -11.55 4.91 -7.90
CA SER A 158 -10.58 3.81 -8.00
C SER A 158 -10.06 3.74 -9.42
N SER A 159 -8.74 3.88 -9.58
CA SER A 159 -8.05 3.76 -10.86
C SER A 159 -8.35 2.42 -11.53
N ARG A 160 -8.36 2.44 -12.86
CA ARG A 160 -8.77 1.32 -13.71
C ARG A 160 -7.67 0.93 -14.66
N GLY A 161 -7.51 -0.37 -14.85
CA GLY A 161 -6.70 -0.89 -15.93
C GLY A 161 -7.37 -0.75 -17.32
N PRO A 162 -6.82 -1.46 -18.32
CA PRO A 162 -5.55 -2.17 -18.24
C PRO A 162 -4.38 -1.20 -18.02
N VAL A 163 -3.25 -1.69 -17.53
CA VAL A 163 -1.98 -0.97 -17.63
C VAL A 163 -1.48 -1.17 -19.06
N VAL A 164 -1.12 -0.08 -19.73
CA VAL A 164 -0.62 -0.10 -21.12
C VAL A 164 0.62 0.77 -21.18
N TRP A 165 1.69 0.22 -21.75
CA TRP A 165 2.94 0.91 -21.99
C TRP A 165 3.50 0.49 -23.35
N LYS A 166 4.71 0.92 -23.70
CA LYS A 166 5.25 0.74 -25.06
C LYS A 166 5.49 -0.74 -25.40
N GLU A 167 5.88 -1.54 -24.41
CA GLU A 167 6.30 -2.94 -24.59
C GLU A 167 5.13 -3.93 -24.37
N GLY A 168 3.97 -3.48 -23.87
CA GLY A 168 2.84 -4.38 -23.67
C GLY A 168 1.63 -3.79 -22.94
N SER A 169 0.76 -4.70 -22.53
CA SER A 169 -0.35 -4.39 -21.63
C SER A 169 -0.57 -5.54 -20.65
N MET A 170 -1.10 -5.20 -19.47
CA MET A 170 -1.40 -6.17 -18.43
C MET A 170 -2.68 -5.80 -17.68
N ILE A 171 -3.31 -6.80 -17.08
CA ILE A 171 -4.52 -6.62 -16.28
C ILE A 171 -4.11 -6.19 -14.87
N LYS A 172 -4.65 -5.05 -14.43
CA LYS A 172 -4.63 -4.53 -13.05
C LYS A 172 -5.93 -3.73 -12.82
N PRO A 173 -6.39 -3.49 -11.57
CA PRO A 173 -5.85 -4.03 -10.32
C PRO A 173 -6.13 -5.54 -10.22
N ASP A 174 -5.43 -6.23 -9.32
CA ASP A 174 -5.59 -7.68 -9.12
C ASP A 174 -6.82 -7.98 -8.26
N VAL A 175 -7.06 -7.15 -7.25
CA VAL A 175 -8.17 -7.28 -6.30
C VAL A 175 -8.75 -5.92 -5.92
N ILE A 176 -9.90 -5.93 -5.24
CA ILE A 176 -10.49 -4.74 -4.61
C ILE A 176 -10.72 -5.02 -3.13
N ALA A 177 -10.63 -3.97 -2.31
CA ALA A 177 -10.92 -4.03 -0.87
C ALA A 177 -11.63 -2.75 -0.40
N PRO A 178 -12.25 -2.73 0.80
CA PRO A 178 -12.95 -1.55 1.30
C PRO A 178 -12.05 -0.31 1.32
N GLY A 179 -12.46 0.72 0.58
CA GLY A 179 -11.66 1.95 0.45
C GLY A 179 -12.48 3.24 0.53
N VAL A 180 -13.77 3.16 0.88
CA VAL A 180 -14.63 4.34 1.06
C VAL A 180 -15.11 4.43 2.50
N ASN A 181 -14.97 5.62 3.10
CA ASN A 181 -15.37 5.95 4.46
C ASN A 181 -14.82 4.95 5.49
N ILE A 182 -13.51 4.72 5.43
CA ILE A 182 -12.79 3.81 6.31
C ILE A 182 -12.31 4.58 7.53
N ILE A 183 -12.80 4.17 8.70
CA ILE A 183 -12.37 4.73 9.99
C ILE A 183 -11.09 4.02 10.40
N SER A 184 -10.04 4.80 10.68
CA SER A 184 -8.77 4.30 11.20
C SER A 184 -8.11 5.33 12.12
N THR A 185 -6.98 4.96 12.70
CA THR A 185 -6.15 5.83 13.55
C THR A 185 -5.61 7.02 12.78
N VAL A 186 -5.45 8.15 13.46
CA VAL A 186 -4.69 9.30 12.96
C VAL A 186 -3.72 9.78 14.04
N ARG A 187 -2.93 10.81 13.71
CA ARG A 187 -1.99 11.44 14.65
C ARG A 187 -2.67 11.83 15.97
N ASN A 188 -1.87 11.89 17.02
CA ASN A 188 -2.31 12.24 18.38
C ASN A 188 -3.38 11.29 18.98
N GLY A 189 -3.44 10.03 18.51
CA GLY A 189 -4.32 8.99 19.04
C GLY A 189 -5.80 9.14 18.64
N GLY A 190 -6.09 9.98 17.64
CA GLY A 190 -7.43 10.19 17.11
C GLY A 190 -7.91 9.10 16.15
N TYR A 191 -9.14 9.26 15.67
CA TYR A 191 -9.72 8.40 14.63
C TYR A 191 -10.45 9.26 13.60
N GLU A 192 -10.24 8.98 12.31
CA GLU A 192 -10.89 9.69 11.21
C GLU A 192 -11.31 8.75 10.09
N SER A 193 -12.32 9.18 9.33
CA SER A 193 -12.83 8.46 8.16
C SER A 193 -12.21 9.02 6.89
N ASN A 194 -11.48 8.18 6.15
CA ASN A 194 -10.88 8.53 4.86
C ASN A 194 -11.34 7.61 3.73
N SER A 195 -11.21 8.11 2.50
CA SER A 195 -11.56 7.39 1.28
C SER A 195 -10.39 7.41 0.30
N GLY A 196 -10.03 6.25 -0.23
CA GLY A 196 -8.95 6.07 -1.19
C GLY A 196 -8.58 4.61 -1.40
N THR A 197 -7.92 4.31 -2.51
CA THR A 197 -7.23 3.02 -2.71
C THR A 197 -6.11 2.83 -1.69
N SER A 198 -5.56 3.93 -1.15
CA SER A 198 -4.70 3.94 0.04
C SER A 198 -5.31 3.31 1.28
N MET A 199 -6.64 3.33 1.43
CA MET A 199 -7.31 2.65 2.56
C MET A 199 -7.62 1.19 2.21
N ALA A 200 -7.74 0.87 0.93
CA ALA A 200 -8.00 -0.50 0.47
C ALA A 200 -6.75 -1.39 0.54
N ALA A 201 -5.59 -0.88 0.11
CA ALA A 201 -4.32 -1.61 0.13
C ALA A 201 -3.95 -2.21 1.52
N PRO A 202 -4.01 -1.46 2.64
CA PRO A 202 -3.66 -2.00 3.96
C PRO A 202 -4.63 -3.08 4.46
N HIS A 203 -5.88 -3.13 3.99
CA HIS A 203 -6.77 -4.27 4.30
C HIS A 203 -6.20 -5.57 3.71
N VAL A 204 -5.71 -5.51 2.46
CA VAL A 204 -5.13 -6.68 1.78
C VAL A 204 -3.76 -7.02 2.36
N ALA A 205 -2.96 -6.03 2.76
CA ALA A 205 -1.69 -6.27 3.45
C ALA A 205 -1.90 -6.99 4.79
N GLY A 206 -2.87 -6.57 5.60
CA GLY A 206 -3.20 -7.29 6.82
C GLY A 206 -3.75 -8.70 6.55
N ALA A 207 -4.54 -8.90 5.49
CA ALA A 207 -4.98 -10.24 5.10
C ALA A 207 -3.80 -11.13 4.67
N ALA A 208 -2.81 -10.58 3.96
CA ALA A 208 -1.58 -11.29 3.62
C ALA A 208 -0.79 -11.70 4.86
N ALA A 209 -0.63 -10.82 5.85
CA ALA A 209 0.02 -11.14 7.11
C ALA A 209 -0.67 -12.31 7.85
N LEU A 210 -2.01 -12.34 7.88
CA LEU A 210 -2.75 -13.46 8.45
C LEU A 210 -2.55 -14.78 7.68
N LEU A 211 -2.46 -14.71 6.34
CA LEU A 211 -2.19 -15.89 5.53
C LEU A 211 -0.78 -16.43 5.77
N ILE A 212 0.23 -15.56 5.86
CA ILE A 212 1.61 -15.95 6.19
C ILE A 212 1.68 -16.58 7.59
N GLN A 213 0.96 -16.02 8.58
CA GLN A 213 0.86 -16.62 9.92
C GLN A 213 0.28 -18.05 9.87
N ALA A 214 -0.74 -18.28 9.05
CA ALA A 214 -1.39 -19.59 8.92
C ALA A 214 -0.59 -20.57 8.04
N HIS A 215 0.17 -20.05 7.09
CA HIS A 215 0.85 -20.79 6.01
C HIS A 215 2.24 -20.19 5.74
N SER A 216 3.15 -20.33 6.69
CA SER A 216 4.50 -19.75 6.61
C SER A 216 5.39 -20.36 5.52
N ASP A 217 4.92 -21.41 4.83
CA ASP A 217 5.58 -22.07 3.71
C ASP A 217 5.10 -21.57 2.33
N TRP A 218 4.10 -20.68 2.30
CA TRP A 218 3.63 -20.10 1.04
C TRP A 218 4.57 -18.99 0.57
N LEU A 219 4.88 -19.02 -0.72
CA LEU A 219 5.60 -17.94 -1.38
C LEU A 219 4.62 -16.83 -1.82
N PRO A 220 5.09 -15.58 -1.96
CA PRO A 220 4.32 -14.46 -2.52
C PRO A 220 3.65 -14.73 -3.88
#